data_AF-A0A842UK35-F1
#
_entry.id   AF-A0A842UK35-F1
#
_cell.length_a   1.000
_cell.length_b   1.000
_cell.length_c   1.000
_cell.angle_alpha   90.00
_cell.angle_beta   90.00
_cell.angle_gamma   90.00
#
_symmetry.space_group_name_H-M   'P 1'
#
loop_
_entity.id
_entity.type
_entity.pdbx_description
1 polymer ?
#
loop_
_entity_poly.entity_id
_entity_poly.type
_entity_poly.pdbx_seq_one_letter_code
_entity_poly.pdbx_strand_id
1 'polypeptide(L)'
;MRRRKTTIGCILTFLFLSLLTFAQTPGVGDVVITEIMPSPTTEPGGEYIEIYNPSNETYVLDGLILEDNAHTHAILASQPITPGQYLLLCKDRSVIGPCSYEYDSVQLNNGGDFVRLLNNGTVIDEVQYTSNWPYDEGVSLNLDLSAFNCLLNDDSANWCASTQTFGGVDFGTPGMENNVCSTPSSTTSTTTSIYSTTTSTSSTTTSTTSESSTTTVTSATTTSLADVVINEFLSDVGDTDWDDDGEVDASDDEWIELYNNEDYEVDLAGWILADEAENRYILPADTLIYSKDYLLLYGSETGIPLNNVGDTIYLMGPLNDTVDSVDYSDNAPDKDASFGRYPDGGDDWALFSDPTPEDDNPGDAPDGWCDKDGDCPDEDEEYFCQDGDVWLREFEGDCDTETHECGTKESEERHSSCTPPRVCVVGVDECLMPTTTTVEAACRSNADCGGTQRGDRFCEGNKVYQNVLWGECINPGGVNAVCEEKKQKALVQSCSDQEECLKGVCRITTTTTLNRLTTSSTTVKATTIPTTTLVYKVDSPDGEVTPTGASVGPYLVGAGVIISELFVVVILFSGLFLVIHTQKNSSKDDDL
;
A
#
# COMPACT_ATOMS: atom_id res chain seq x y z
N MET A 1 -55.34 -39.75 -40.93
CA MET A 1 -54.85 -38.66 -41.80
C MET A 1 -54.31 -37.54 -40.92
N ARG A 2 -53.14 -37.00 -41.29
CA ARG A 2 -52.18 -36.24 -40.47
C ARG A 2 -52.78 -35.17 -39.54
N ARG A 3 -52.56 -35.29 -38.23
CA ARG A 3 -52.57 -34.15 -37.29
C ARG A 3 -51.18 -33.53 -37.29
N ARG A 4 -51.05 -32.30 -37.79
CA ARG A 4 -49.83 -31.49 -37.66
C ARG A 4 -49.73 -31.06 -36.19
N LYS A 5 -48.67 -31.47 -35.50
CA LYS A 5 -48.24 -30.87 -34.23
C LYS A 5 -47.55 -29.56 -34.59
N THR A 6 -48.08 -28.44 -34.13
CA THR A 6 -47.43 -27.14 -34.21
C THR A 6 -46.51 -27.03 -33.00
N THR A 7 -45.21 -27.15 -33.23
CA THR A 7 -44.19 -26.90 -32.21
C THR A 7 -44.04 -25.39 -32.08
N ILE A 8 -44.50 -24.82 -30.97
CA ILE A 8 -44.19 -23.44 -30.58
C ILE A 8 -42.77 -23.50 -30.01
N GLY A 9 -41.78 -23.07 -30.80
CA GLY A 9 -40.42 -22.88 -30.31
C GLY A 9 -40.40 -21.63 -29.45
N CYS A 10 -40.04 -21.78 -28.17
CA CYS A 10 -39.55 -20.66 -27.36
C CYS A 10 -38.23 -20.21 -27.99
N ILE A 11 -38.25 -19.06 -28.67
CA ILE A 11 -37.04 -18.32 -28.99
C ILE A 11 -36.64 -17.64 -27.68
N LEU A 12 -35.72 -18.24 -26.94
CA LEU A 12 -34.99 -17.55 -25.89
C LEU A 12 -34.10 -16.53 -26.60
N THR A 13 -34.57 -15.28 -26.75
CA THR A 13 -33.70 -14.15 -27.07
C THR A 13 -32.83 -13.90 -25.85
N PHE A 14 -31.60 -14.42 -25.86
CA PHE A 14 -30.54 -13.94 -24.98
C PHE A 14 -30.32 -12.46 -25.33
N LEU A 15 -30.88 -11.59 -24.51
CA LEU A 15 -30.55 -10.18 -24.51
C LEU A 15 -29.19 -10.10 -23.83
N PHE A 16 -28.12 -10.17 -24.62
CA PHE A 16 -26.77 -9.79 -24.18
C PHE A 16 -26.86 -8.31 -23.83
N LEU A 17 -27.13 -8.00 -22.57
CA LEU A 17 -26.94 -6.67 -22.04
C LEU A 17 -25.41 -6.49 -21.98
N SER A 18 -24.85 -6.03 -23.09
CA SER A 18 -23.51 -5.45 -23.12
C SER A 18 -23.52 -4.35 -22.07
N LEU A 19 -22.96 -4.61 -20.89
CA LEU A 19 -22.55 -3.53 -20.00
C LEU A 19 -21.54 -2.72 -20.81
N LEU A 20 -22.00 -1.62 -21.38
CA LEU A 20 -21.13 -0.57 -21.87
C LEU A 20 -20.46 -0.02 -20.62
N THR A 21 -19.23 -0.44 -20.36
CA THR A 21 -18.34 0.30 -19.46
C THR A 21 -18.13 1.65 -20.12
N PHE A 22 -18.68 2.70 -19.50
CA PHE A 22 -18.45 4.06 -19.94
C PHE A 22 -17.09 4.47 -19.39
N ALA A 23 -16.11 4.63 -20.28
CA ALA A 23 -14.84 5.19 -19.86
C ALA A 23 -15.04 6.63 -19.37
N GLN A 24 -14.51 6.94 -18.19
CA GLN A 24 -14.64 8.25 -17.56
C GLN A 24 -13.41 9.14 -17.84
N THR A 25 -13.53 10.44 -17.60
CA THR A 25 -12.37 11.35 -17.66
C THR A 25 -11.65 11.30 -16.31
N PRO A 26 -10.32 11.15 -16.26
CA PRO A 26 -9.60 11.03 -14.99
C PRO A 26 -9.60 12.35 -14.21
N GLY A 27 -9.69 12.22 -12.88
CA GLY A 27 -9.44 13.19 -11.83
C GLY A 27 -8.00 13.11 -11.30
N VAL A 28 -7.72 13.85 -10.23
CA VAL A 28 -6.36 13.99 -9.68
C VAL A 28 -5.86 12.63 -9.20
N GLY A 29 -4.70 12.18 -9.69
CA GLY A 29 -4.09 10.90 -9.31
C GLY A 29 -4.68 9.64 -9.94
N ASP A 30 -5.79 9.76 -10.68
CA ASP A 30 -6.45 8.61 -11.33
C ASP A 30 -5.58 7.94 -12.40
N VAL A 31 -4.65 8.70 -12.98
CA VAL A 31 -3.62 8.22 -13.89
C VAL A 31 -2.29 8.89 -13.53
N VAL A 32 -1.18 8.17 -13.71
CA VAL A 32 0.15 8.57 -13.25
C VAL A 32 1.14 8.52 -14.41
N ILE A 33 2.00 9.52 -14.54
CA ILE A 33 3.13 9.57 -15.46
C ILE A 33 4.22 8.67 -14.88
N THR A 34 4.51 7.57 -15.56
CA THR A 34 5.44 6.53 -15.07
C THR A 34 6.76 6.49 -15.81
N GLU A 35 6.80 6.98 -17.05
CA GLU A 35 8.03 6.97 -17.85
C GLU A 35 8.13 8.20 -18.73
N ILE A 36 9.33 8.79 -18.83
CA ILE A 36 9.62 9.93 -19.70
C ILE A 36 10.92 9.68 -20.45
N MET A 37 10.91 9.81 -21.78
CA MET A 37 12.11 9.80 -22.62
C MET A 37 12.39 11.23 -23.12
N PRO A 38 13.17 12.04 -22.37
CA PRO A 38 13.40 13.44 -22.71
C PRO A 38 14.58 13.66 -23.67
N SER A 39 15.41 12.64 -23.91
CA SER A 39 16.62 12.77 -24.73
C SER A 39 16.91 11.52 -25.57
N PRO A 40 16.01 11.06 -26.44
CA PRO A 40 16.23 9.87 -27.27
C PRO A 40 17.44 10.00 -28.20
N THR A 41 18.03 8.88 -28.65
CA THR A 41 19.10 8.95 -29.68
C THR A 41 18.60 9.47 -31.04
N THR A 42 17.30 9.40 -31.31
CA THR A 42 16.66 9.95 -32.51
C THR A 42 15.75 11.13 -32.16
N GLU A 43 16.32 12.32 -32.15
CA GLU A 43 15.63 13.56 -31.75
C GLU A 43 14.77 14.20 -32.85
N PRO A 44 13.59 14.76 -32.53
CA PRO A 44 12.78 14.54 -31.31
C PRO A 44 11.89 13.29 -31.43
N GLY A 45 11.98 12.55 -32.53
CA GLY A 45 11.01 11.50 -32.87
C GLY A 45 10.92 10.35 -31.86
N GLY A 46 11.97 10.11 -31.09
CA GLY A 46 12.01 9.12 -30.01
C GLY A 46 11.50 9.63 -28.64
N GLU A 47 11.00 10.86 -28.54
CA GLU A 47 10.42 11.37 -27.29
C GLU A 47 9.08 10.67 -27.00
N TYR A 48 8.86 10.31 -25.75
CA TYR A 48 7.59 9.77 -25.28
C TYR A 48 7.35 10.05 -23.80
N ILE A 49 6.07 9.96 -23.43
CA ILE A 49 5.55 10.00 -22.07
C ILE A 49 4.67 8.78 -21.91
N GLU A 50 4.84 8.04 -20.84
CA GLU A 50 3.99 6.91 -20.48
C GLU A 50 3.08 7.27 -19.31
N ILE A 51 1.82 6.86 -19.44
CA ILE A 51 0.80 7.02 -18.42
C ILE A 51 0.31 5.65 -17.98
N TYR A 52 0.26 5.40 -16.68
CA TYR A 52 -0.31 4.21 -16.06
C TYR A 52 -1.66 4.54 -15.41
N ASN A 53 -2.59 3.58 -15.44
CA ASN A 53 -3.82 3.63 -14.66
C ASN A 53 -3.72 2.68 -13.46
N PRO A 54 -3.42 3.22 -12.26
CA PRO A 54 -3.37 2.42 -11.04
C PRO A 54 -4.75 2.08 -10.48
N SER A 55 -5.81 2.76 -10.94
CA SER A 55 -7.17 2.57 -10.44
C SER A 55 -7.84 1.30 -10.97
N ASN A 56 -9.00 0.99 -10.40
CA ASN A 56 -9.92 -0.06 -10.85
C ASN A 56 -10.94 0.43 -11.90
N GLU A 57 -10.87 1.68 -12.32
CA GLU A 57 -11.78 2.26 -13.31
C GLU A 57 -11.15 2.35 -14.70
N THR A 58 -11.99 2.44 -15.75
CA THR A 58 -11.49 2.68 -17.11
C THR A 58 -11.58 4.16 -17.45
N TYR A 59 -10.45 4.76 -17.85
CA TYR A 59 -10.40 6.16 -18.23
C TYR A 59 -10.23 6.37 -19.74
N VAL A 60 -10.65 7.54 -20.23
CA VAL A 60 -10.33 8.07 -21.55
C VAL A 60 -9.72 9.45 -21.34
N LEU A 61 -8.58 9.70 -21.99
CA LEU A 61 -7.82 10.94 -21.87
C LEU A 61 -8.36 12.05 -22.81
N ASP A 62 -9.44 11.79 -23.56
CA ASP A 62 -10.03 12.75 -24.49
C ASP A 62 -10.47 14.02 -23.76
N GLY A 63 -10.06 15.17 -24.29
CA GLY A 63 -10.31 16.48 -23.72
C GLY A 63 -9.27 16.93 -22.70
N LEU A 64 -8.38 16.05 -22.23
CA LEU A 64 -7.23 16.47 -21.41
C LEU A 64 -6.25 17.29 -22.23
N ILE A 65 -5.51 18.16 -21.54
CA ILE A 65 -4.40 18.92 -22.09
C ILE A 65 -3.10 18.31 -21.56
N LEU A 66 -2.23 17.86 -22.46
CA LEU A 66 -0.83 17.59 -22.16
C LEU A 66 -0.06 18.90 -22.33
N GLU A 67 0.73 19.29 -21.34
CA GLU A 67 1.43 20.57 -21.30
C GLU A 67 2.90 20.40 -20.94
N ASP A 68 3.75 21.19 -21.60
CA ASP A 68 5.13 21.45 -21.22
C ASP A 68 5.34 22.93 -20.82
N ASN A 69 6.57 23.33 -20.50
CA ASN A 69 6.86 24.71 -20.08
C ASN A 69 6.52 25.80 -21.12
N ALA A 70 6.30 25.45 -22.39
CA ALA A 70 6.09 26.38 -23.50
C ALA A 70 4.91 26.04 -24.42
N HIS A 71 4.39 24.81 -24.38
CA HIS A 71 3.43 24.27 -25.32
C HIS A 71 2.33 23.48 -24.63
N THR A 72 1.18 23.42 -25.28
CA THR A 72 0.03 22.60 -24.88
C THR A 72 -0.40 21.74 -26.06
N HIS A 73 -0.94 20.57 -25.78
CA HIS A 73 -1.53 19.64 -26.73
C HIS A 73 -2.86 19.11 -26.19
N ALA A 74 -3.95 19.29 -26.93
CA ALA A 74 -5.25 18.72 -26.55
C ALA A 74 -5.36 17.28 -27.06
N ILE A 75 -5.68 16.35 -26.18
CA ILE A 75 -5.89 14.94 -26.52
C ILE A 75 -7.31 14.78 -27.06
N LEU A 76 -7.49 14.25 -28.27
CA LEU A 76 -8.80 14.24 -28.95
C LEU A 76 -9.36 12.85 -29.29
N ALA A 77 -8.56 11.78 -29.18
CA ALA A 77 -8.94 10.41 -29.51
C ALA A 77 -7.95 9.37 -28.96
N SER A 78 -7.75 9.40 -27.64
CA SER A 78 -7.02 8.39 -26.90
C SER A 78 -7.73 7.04 -26.92
N GLN A 79 -6.95 5.97 -26.77
CA GLN A 79 -7.52 4.68 -26.40
C GLN A 79 -7.95 4.72 -24.93
N PRO A 80 -9.03 4.01 -24.54
CA PRO A 80 -9.33 3.83 -23.14
C PRO A 80 -8.16 3.13 -22.43
N ILE A 81 -7.80 3.62 -21.25
CA ILE A 81 -6.83 2.99 -20.36
C ILE A 81 -7.61 2.21 -19.29
N THR A 82 -7.58 0.89 -19.38
CA THR A 82 -8.23 0.03 -18.37
C THR A 82 -7.33 -0.11 -17.14
N PRO A 83 -7.84 -0.64 -16.01
CA PRO A 83 -7.03 -0.90 -14.82
C PRO A 83 -5.74 -1.65 -15.12
N GLY A 84 -4.63 -1.18 -14.55
CA GLY A 84 -3.30 -1.77 -14.72
C GLY A 84 -2.69 -1.62 -16.11
N GLN A 85 -3.29 -0.83 -17.01
CA GLN A 85 -2.72 -0.58 -18.34
C GLN A 85 -1.84 0.65 -18.40
N TYR A 86 -0.94 0.61 -19.37
CA TYR A 86 -0.06 1.71 -19.76
C TYR A 86 -0.51 2.27 -21.11
N LEU A 87 -0.56 3.59 -21.24
CA LEU A 87 -0.67 4.28 -22.51
C LEU A 87 0.63 4.99 -22.83
N LEU A 88 1.17 4.67 -24.00
CA LEU A 88 2.34 5.34 -24.54
C LEU A 88 1.90 6.52 -25.41
N LEU A 89 2.22 7.74 -24.99
CA LEU A 89 2.08 8.95 -25.79
C LEU A 89 3.43 9.25 -26.43
N CYS A 90 3.50 9.24 -27.76
CA CYS A 90 4.77 9.35 -28.46
C CYS A 90 4.81 10.52 -29.46
N LYS A 91 6.02 11.01 -29.76
CA LYS A 91 6.24 12.09 -30.73
C LYS A 91 6.13 11.62 -32.18
N ASP A 92 6.68 10.46 -32.50
CA ASP A 92 6.65 9.87 -33.84
C ASP A 92 6.53 8.34 -33.75
N ARG A 93 5.34 7.80 -34.06
CA ARG A 93 5.08 6.36 -34.05
C ARG A 93 5.97 5.59 -35.04
N SER A 94 6.50 6.26 -36.07
CA SER A 94 7.42 5.63 -37.02
C SER A 94 8.83 5.40 -36.46
N VAL A 95 9.20 6.13 -35.39
CA VAL A 95 10.48 5.98 -34.68
C VAL A 95 10.35 5.02 -33.50
N ILE A 96 9.34 5.23 -32.65
CA ILE A 96 9.12 4.47 -31.40
C ILE A 96 8.54 3.07 -31.68
N GLY A 97 7.75 2.93 -32.74
CA GLY A 97 6.85 1.77 -32.90
C GLY A 97 5.44 2.08 -32.39
N PRO A 98 4.55 1.09 -32.27
CA PRO A 98 3.13 1.30 -32.03
C PRO A 98 2.86 1.93 -30.65
N CYS A 99 2.77 3.25 -30.59
CA CYS A 99 2.31 3.98 -29.41
C CYS A 99 0.80 4.14 -29.39
N SER A 100 0.20 4.36 -28.22
CA SER A 100 -1.25 4.47 -28.04
C SER A 100 -1.79 5.80 -28.60
N TYR A 101 -1.02 6.88 -28.51
CA TYR A 101 -1.38 8.20 -28.99
C TYR A 101 -0.15 8.96 -29.52
N GLU A 102 -0.28 9.70 -30.61
CA GLU A 102 0.81 10.52 -31.17
C GLU A 102 0.50 12.00 -30.94
N TYR A 103 1.42 12.73 -30.29
CA TYR A 103 1.30 14.17 -30.04
C TYR A 103 2.27 14.96 -30.92
N ASP A 104 1.92 16.21 -31.26
CA ASP A 104 2.70 17.01 -32.21
C ASP A 104 3.33 18.28 -31.62
N SER A 105 2.66 18.95 -30.68
CA SER A 105 3.05 20.29 -30.20
C SER A 105 3.99 20.29 -29.00
N VAL A 106 3.85 19.35 -28.07
CA VAL A 106 4.71 19.21 -26.87
C VAL A 106 6.13 18.79 -27.29
N GLN A 107 7.15 19.37 -26.66
CA GLN A 107 8.58 19.10 -26.91
C GLN A 107 9.29 18.97 -25.57
N LEU A 108 9.88 17.81 -25.31
CA LEU A 108 10.58 17.54 -24.06
C LEU A 108 11.99 18.14 -24.09
N ASN A 109 12.31 19.03 -23.15
CA ASN A 109 13.63 19.62 -23.04
C ASN A 109 14.65 18.67 -22.38
N ASN A 110 15.73 18.34 -23.09
CA ASN A 110 16.79 17.42 -22.60
C ASN A 110 17.49 17.90 -21.31
N GLY A 111 17.37 19.18 -20.93
CA GLY A 111 18.00 19.76 -19.73
C GLY A 111 17.11 19.79 -18.48
N GLY A 112 15.90 19.28 -18.59
CA GLY A 112 14.84 19.43 -17.60
C GLY A 112 13.64 20.12 -18.22
N ASP A 113 12.46 19.63 -17.87
CA ASP A 113 11.20 20.19 -18.33
C ASP A 113 10.08 19.92 -17.33
N PHE A 114 8.90 20.35 -17.71
CA PHE A 114 7.67 20.12 -17.02
C PHE A 114 6.77 19.28 -17.92
N VAL A 115 6.15 18.23 -17.39
CA VAL A 115 5.14 17.42 -18.10
C VAL A 115 3.90 17.38 -17.23
N ARG A 116 2.78 17.83 -17.75
CA ARG A 116 1.53 17.90 -16.98
C ARG A 116 0.31 17.48 -17.78
N LEU A 117 -0.59 16.77 -17.13
CA LEU A 117 -1.93 16.47 -17.64
C LEU A 117 -2.96 17.36 -16.93
N LEU A 118 -3.75 18.11 -17.69
CA LEU A 118 -4.81 18.95 -17.16
C LEU A 118 -6.19 18.53 -17.64
N ASN A 119 -7.13 18.52 -16.71
CA ASN A 119 -8.55 18.44 -17.00
C ASN A 119 -9.21 19.79 -16.70
N ASN A 120 -9.54 20.54 -17.75
CA ASN A 120 -10.25 21.82 -17.63
C ASN A 120 -9.57 22.84 -16.68
N GLY A 121 -8.24 22.77 -16.57
CA GLY A 121 -7.40 23.61 -15.70
C GLY A 121 -6.99 22.98 -14.37
N THR A 122 -7.59 21.85 -13.98
CA THR A 122 -7.13 21.05 -12.83
C THR A 122 -5.96 20.17 -13.23
N VAL A 123 -4.89 20.15 -12.44
CA VAL A 123 -3.76 19.23 -12.63
C VAL A 123 -4.19 17.84 -12.22
N ILE A 124 -4.16 16.90 -13.15
CA ILE A 124 -4.45 15.49 -12.89
C ILE A 124 -3.20 14.81 -12.34
N ASP A 125 -2.08 15.07 -13.01
CA ASP A 125 -0.76 14.61 -12.63
C ASP A 125 0.29 15.52 -13.29
N GLU A 126 1.45 15.66 -12.64
CA GLU A 126 2.59 16.40 -13.18
C GLU A 126 3.92 15.74 -12.82
N VAL A 127 4.96 16.05 -13.59
CA VAL A 127 6.35 15.70 -13.29
C VAL A 127 7.25 16.86 -13.73
N GLN A 128 8.04 17.38 -12.81
CA GLN A 128 9.06 18.40 -13.09
C GLN A 128 10.47 17.82 -13.02
N TYR A 129 10.94 17.21 -14.12
CA TYR A 129 12.29 16.66 -14.16
C TYR A 129 13.35 17.73 -14.43
N THR A 130 14.55 17.51 -13.90
CA THR A 130 15.70 18.41 -14.12
C THR A 130 16.91 17.60 -14.59
N SER A 131 17.90 18.25 -15.17
CA SER A 131 19.18 17.61 -15.58
C SER A 131 19.95 16.85 -14.48
N ASN A 132 19.53 16.90 -13.21
CA ASN A 132 20.11 16.09 -12.14
C ASN A 132 19.39 14.75 -11.91
N TRP A 133 18.27 14.54 -12.59
CA TRP A 133 17.50 13.30 -12.51
C TRP A 133 18.21 12.18 -13.30
N PRO A 134 17.92 10.91 -13.00
CA PRO A 134 18.70 9.79 -13.53
C PRO A 134 18.28 9.41 -14.95
N TYR A 135 18.58 10.27 -15.93
CA TYR A 135 18.46 9.99 -17.36
C TYR A 135 19.70 10.48 -18.11
N ASP A 136 19.87 9.98 -19.33
CA ASP A 136 20.99 10.30 -20.23
C ASP A 136 20.51 10.27 -21.69
N GLU A 137 21.38 10.61 -22.65
CA GLU A 137 21.09 10.43 -24.07
C GLU A 137 20.75 8.96 -24.36
N GLY A 138 19.54 8.73 -24.86
CA GLY A 138 18.98 7.41 -25.14
C GLY A 138 18.53 6.64 -23.91
N VAL A 139 18.35 7.25 -22.75
CA VAL A 139 17.92 6.56 -21.52
C VAL A 139 16.73 7.29 -20.92
N SER A 140 15.60 6.61 -20.74
CA SER A 140 14.42 7.18 -20.10
C SER A 140 14.54 7.28 -18.58
N LEU A 141 13.76 8.20 -18.04
CA LEU A 141 13.34 8.25 -16.65
C LEU A 141 12.27 7.18 -16.43
N ASN A 142 12.55 6.19 -15.58
CA ASN A 142 11.60 5.20 -15.11
C ASN A 142 11.24 5.48 -13.65
N LEU A 143 9.95 5.62 -13.36
CA LEU A 143 9.43 5.66 -12.00
C LEU A 143 9.52 4.25 -11.38
N ASP A 144 9.95 4.15 -10.13
CA ASP A 144 9.95 2.89 -9.39
C ASP A 144 8.52 2.36 -9.22
N LEU A 145 8.33 1.04 -9.31
CA LEU A 145 7.01 0.42 -9.20
C LEU A 145 6.35 0.68 -7.84
N SER A 146 7.13 0.93 -6.79
CA SER A 146 6.62 1.30 -5.46
C SER A 146 6.14 2.76 -5.36
N ALA A 147 6.35 3.56 -6.40
CA ALA A 147 6.10 4.99 -6.40
C ALA A 147 5.04 5.44 -7.43
N PHE A 148 4.17 4.53 -7.90
CA PHE A 148 3.13 4.79 -8.90
C PHE A 148 1.94 5.60 -8.33
N ASN A 149 2.25 6.81 -7.88
CA ASN A 149 1.35 7.76 -7.24
C ASN A 149 1.70 9.17 -7.74
N CYS A 150 0.68 10.03 -7.95
CA CYS A 150 0.82 11.38 -8.50
C CYS A 150 1.54 12.41 -7.59
N LEU A 151 1.89 12.03 -6.36
CA LEU A 151 2.74 12.82 -5.46
C LEU A 151 4.14 12.25 -5.37
N LEU A 152 4.29 10.93 -5.50
CA LEU A 152 5.60 10.27 -5.41
C LEU A 152 6.38 10.37 -6.73
N ASN A 153 5.68 10.47 -7.86
CA ASN A 153 6.29 10.73 -9.16
C ASN A 153 6.84 12.16 -9.30
N ASP A 154 6.53 13.07 -8.37
CA ASP A 154 7.16 14.40 -8.28
C ASP A 154 8.54 14.38 -7.59
N ASP A 155 8.85 13.33 -6.81
CA ASP A 155 10.15 13.21 -6.15
C ASP A 155 11.16 12.44 -7.00
N SER A 156 12.22 13.15 -7.41
CA SER A 156 13.38 12.59 -8.11
C SER A 156 13.98 11.32 -7.50
N ALA A 157 13.83 11.11 -6.19
CA ALA A 157 14.34 9.93 -5.48
C ALA A 157 13.66 8.63 -5.91
N ASN A 158 12.43 8.73 -6.43
CA ASN A 158 11.63 7.60 -6.88
C ASN A 158 11.86 7.27 -8.36
N TRP A 159 12.70 8.03 -9.05
CA TRP A 159 13.04 7.79 -10.45
C TRP A 159 14.40 7.14 -10.59
N CYS A 160 14.58 6.34 -11.64
CA CYS A 160 15.85 5.76 -12.02
C CYS A 160 16.03 5.73 -13.54
N ALA A 161 17.28 5.53 -13.95
CA ALA A 161 17.62 5.32 -15.35
C ALA A 161 17.12 3.95 -15.80
N SER A 162 16.37 3.90 -16.91
CA SER A 162 15.97 2.62 -17.47
C SER A 162 17.19 1.79 -17.88
N THR A 163 17.10 0.47 -17.65
CA THR A 163 18.14 -0.50 -18.01
C THR A 163 17.70 -1.47 -19.11
N GLN A 164 16.44 -1.39 -19.54
CA GLN A 164 15.89 -2.25 -20.57
C GLN A 164 16.17 -1.68 -21.94
N THR A 165 16.83 -2.44 -22.81
CA THR A 165 17.11 -1.97 -24.18
C THR A 165 15.84 -1.85 -25.01
N PHE A 166 15.66 -0.71 -25.66
CA PHE A 166 14.54 -0.37 -26.53
C PHE A 166 15.06 0.18 -27.88
N GLY A 167 14.34 -0.06 -28.99
CA GLY A 167 14.70 0.45 -30.32
C GLY A 167 16.07 -0.03 -30.89
N GLY A 168 16.80 -0.88 -30.15
CA GLY A 168 18.14 -1.35 -30.47
C GLY A 168 19.28 -0.41 -30.07
N VAL A 169 18.98 0.81 -29.61
CA VAL A 169 19.96 1.85 -29.26
C VAL A 169 19.62 2.62 -27.99
N ASP A 170 18.33 2.72 -27.64
CA ASP A 170 17.86 3.42 -26.45
C ASP A 170 17.58 2.44 -25.30
N PHE A 171 17.31 2.96 -24.11
CA PHE A 171 16.90 2.24 -22.91
C PHE A 171 15.59 2.82 -22.38
N GLY A 172 14.58 1.96 -22.25
CA GLY A 172 13.23 2.32 -21.84
C GLY A 172 12.27 1.14 -21.86
N THR A 173 11.09 1.33 -21.28
CA THR A 173 9.99 0.36 -21.17
C THR A 173 8.70 0.78 -21.89
N PRO A 174 8.76 1.43 -23.08
CA PRO A 174 7.58 2.08 -23.65
C PRO A 174 6.40 1.12 -23.91
N GLY A 175 5.27 1.43 -23.27
CA GLY A 175 4.02 0.68 -23.33
C GLY A 175 4.00 -0.56 -22.42
N MET A 176 4.93 -0.68 -21.49
CA MET A 176 5.13 -1.83 -20.61
C MET A 176 5.48 -1.37 -19.19
N GLU A 177 5.31 -2.25 -18.22
CA GLU A 177 5.72 -1.98 -16.83
C GLU A 177 7.20 -1.62 -16.71
N ASN A 178 7.48 -0.60 -15.90
CA ASN A 178 8.82 -0.13 -15.61
C ASN A 178 9.69 -1.19 -14.93
N ASN A 179 10.99 -1.13 -15.18
CA ASN A 179 11.96 -1.86 -14.37
C ASN A 179 12.01 -1.31 -12.94
N VAL A 180 12.08 -2.21 -11.94
CA VAL A 180 12.35 -1.85 -10.53
C VAL A 180 13.69 -1.10 -10.44
N CYS A 181 13.70 0.01 -9.71
CA CYS A 181 14.91 0.79 -9.51
C CYS A 181 15.88 -0.01 -8.63
N SER A 182 17.04 -0.36 -9.21
CA SER A 182 18.06 -1.08 -8.46
C SER A 182 18.67 -0.15 -7.42
N THR A 183 18.59 -0.50 -6.13
CA THR A 183 19.48 0.09 -5.12
C THR A 183 20.93 -0.11 -5.58
N PRO A 184 21.83 0.88 -5.39
CA PRO A 184 23.19 0.81 -5.94
C PRO A 184 23.96 -0.32 -5.26
N SER A 185 23.90 -1.51 -5.86
CA SER A 185 24.69 -2.66 -5.48
C SER A 185 26.10 -2.48 -6.02
N SER A 186 27.06 -2.44 -5.11
CA SER A 186 28.50 -2.41 -5.38
C SER A 186 28.87 -3.41 -6.47
N THR A 187 29.22 -2.88 -7.65
CA THR A 187 29.68 -3.61 -8.83
C THR A 187 30.79 -4.60 -8.49
N THR A 188 30.55 -5.90 -8.69
CA THR A 188 31.62 -6.87 -8.92
C THR A 188 31.50 -7.41 -10.33
N SER A 189 32.26 -6.81 -11.24
CA SER A 189 32.43 -7.28 -12.62
C SER A 189 33.04 -8.69 -12.60
N THR A 190 32.37 -9.66 -13.23
CA THR A 190 33.04 -10.91 -13.65
C THR A 190 32.83 -11.13 -15.14
N THR A 191 33.95 -11.17 -15.83
CA THR A 191 34.12 -11.19 -17.28
C THR A 191 33.66 -12.51 -17.92
N THR A 192 33.06 -12.33 -19.10
CA THR A 192 32.77 -13.25 -20.22
C THR A 192 33.55 -14.58 -20.30
N SER A 193 32.84 -15.65 -20.70
CA SER A 193 33.39 -16.63 -21.64
C SER A 193 32.27 -17.38 -22.38
N ILE A 194 32.29 -17.23 -23.70
CA ILE A 194 31.39 -17.81 -24.69
C ILE A 194 31.83 -19.25 -24.98
N TYR A 195 30.90 -20.22 -24.96
CA TYR A 195 31.06 -21.46 -25.72
C TYR A 195 29.73 -21.91 -26.30
N SER A 196 29.62 -21.78 -27.63
CA SER A 196 28.58 -22.38 -28.43
C SER A 196 28.89 -23.87 -28.66
N THR A 197 27.91 -24.73 -28.44
CA THR A 197 27.91 -26.09 -29.03
C THR A 197 26.51 -26.42 -29.54
N THR A 198 26.38 -26.33 -30.85
CA THR A 198 25.29 -26.88 -31.66
C THR A 198 25.22 -28.39 -31.48
N THR A 199 24.05 -28.92 -31.09
CA THR A 199 23.73 -30.33 -31.29
C THR A 199 22.33 -30.46 -31.87
N SER A 200 22.28 -30.75 -33.16
CA SER A 200 21.11 -31.14 -33.93
C SER A 200 20.64 -32.55 -33.52
N THR A 201 19.38 -32.70 -33.10
CA THR A 201 18.72 -34.01 -33.06
C THR A 201 17.36 -33.93 -33.75
N SER A 202 17.20 -34.82 -34.73
CA SER A 202 16.12 -34.93 -35.71
C SER A 202 14.79 -35.27 -35.06
N SER A 203 13.74 -34.50 -35.38
CA SER A 203 12.35 -34.81 -35.06
C SER A 203 11.81 -35.85 -36.02
N THR A 204 11.19 -36.90 -35.48
CA THR A 204 10.32 -37.84 -36.21
C THR A 204 8.89 -37.56 -35.78
N THR A 205 8.08 -37.09 -36.72
CA THR A 205 6.63 -36.88 -36.57
C THR A 205 5.92 -38.20 -36.31
N THR A 206 5.18 -38.28 -35.20
CA THR A 206 4.06 -39.22 -35.05
C THR A 206 2.86 -38.44 -34.54
N SER A 207 1.84 -38.38 -35.40
CA SER A 207 0.53 -37.80 -35.16
C SER A 207 -0.27 -38.68 -34.20
N THR A 208 -0.74 -38.09 -33.10
CA THR A 208 -1.80 -38.64 -32.26
C THR A 208 -2.80 -37.54 -31.96
N THR A 209 -4.04 -37.81 -32.35
CA THR A 209 -5.24 -37.01 -32.17
C THR A 209 -5.54 -36.85 -30.68
N SER A 210 -5.50 -35.62 -30.15
CA SER A 210 -6.00 -35.32 -28.81
C SER A 210 -7.45 -34.86 -28.88
N GLU A 211 -8.23 -35.51 -28.03
CA GLU A 211 -9.66 -35.33 -27.80
C GLU A 211 -9.90 -34.02 -27.04
N SER A 212 -10.89 -33.27 -27.50
CA SER A 212 -11.34 -32.00 -26.93
C SER A 212 -11.91 -32.22 -25.54
N SER A 213 -11.21 -31.75 -24.51
CA SER A 213 -11.75 -31.56 -23.17
C SER A 213 -12.20 -30.11 -23.03
N THR A 214 -13.50 -29.94 -22.83
CA THR A 214 -14.17 -28.67 -22.56
C THR A 214 -13.80 -28.19 -21.17
N THR A 215 -12.97 -27.15 -21.06
CA THR A 215 -12.81 -26.38 -19.83
C THR A 215 -14.07 -25.55 -19.61
N THR A 216 -14.82 -25.91 -18.58
CA THR A 216 -15.85 -25.05 -17.97
C THR A 216 -15.15 -23.83 -17.39
N VAL A 217 -15.41 -22.67 -17.98
CA VAL A 217 -15.03 -21.37 -17.42
C VAL A 217 -15.93 -21.13 -16.21
N THR A 218 -15.35 -21.25 -15.03
CA THR A 218 -15.95 -20.77 -13.79
C THR A 218 -16.01 -19.25 -13.86
N SER A 219 -17.19 -18.70 -13.59
CA SER A 219 -17.46 -17.27 -13.55
C SER A 219 -16.45 -16.54 -12.66
N ALA A 220 -15.92 -15.43 -13.17
CA ALA A 220 -15.12 -14.50 -12.39
C ALA A 220 -15.97 -13.96 -11.24
N THR A 221 -15.53 -14.25 -10.01
CA THR A 221 -15.91 -13.53 -8.80
C THR A 221 -15.49 -12.08 -9.00
N THR A 222 -16.39 -11.15 -8.70
CA THR A 222 -16.08 -9.74 -8.54
C THR A 222 -14.99 -9.60 -7.49
N THR A 223 -13.80 -9.15 -7.87
CA THR A 223 -12.73 -8.84 -6.91
C THR A 223 -13.21 -7.65 -6.09
N SER A 224 -13.69 -7.95 -4.88
CA SER A 224 -13.77 -7.00 -3.77
C SER A 224 -12.41 -6.33 -3.63
N LEU A 225 -12.36 -5.06 -3.20
CA LEU A 225 -11.14 -4.59 -2.56
C LEU A 225 -10.81 -5.58 -1.44
N ALA A 226 -9.53 -5.87 -1.23
CA ALA A 226 -9.12 -6.74 -0.13
C ALA A 226 -9.77 -6.21 1.15
N ASP A 227 -10.56 -7.06 1.81
CA ASP A 227 -11.30 -6.73 3.01
C ASP A 227 -10.31 -6.65 4.19
N VAL A 228 -9.54 -5.56 4.23
CA VAL A 228 -8.64 -5.23 5.34
C VAL A 228 -9.22 -4.05 6.06
N VAL A 229 -9.41 -4.19 7.35
CA VAL A 229 -10.14 -3.24 8.20
C VAL A 229 -9.31 -2.85 9.40
N ILE A 230 -9.64 -1.71 9.99
CA ILE A 230 -9.14 -1.32 11.31
C ILE A 230 -9.83 -2.25 12.31
N ASN A 231 -9.08 -3.01 13.09
CA ASN A 231 -9.62 -4.04 13.96
C ASN A 231 -9.74 -3.58 15.41
N GLU A 232 -8.69 -2.97 15.95
CA GLU A 232 -8.61 -2.54 17.34
C GLU A 232 -7.61 -1.39 17.44
N PHE A 233 -7.77 -0.48 18.40
CA PHE A 233 -6.78 0.56 18.69
C PHE A 233 -6.84 1.02 20.16
N LEU A 234 -5.72 1.58 20.62
CA LEU A 234 -5.58 2.20 21.94
C LEU A 234 -5.14 3.65 21.79
N SER A 235 -5.93 4.59 22.35
CA SER A 235 -5.74 6.04 22.22
C SER A 235 -5.52 6.78 23.55
N ASP A 236 -5.47 6.09 24.69
CA ASP A 236 -5.10 6.68 25.97
C ASP A 236 -4.17 5.73 26.73
N VAL A 237 -2.87 5.99 26.64
CA VAL A 237 -1.86 5.22 27.36
C VAL A 237 -1.96 5.51 28.87
N GLY A 238 -2.02 4.45 29.66
CA GLY A 238 -2.02 4.51 31.13
C GLY A 238 -0.62 4.41 31.71
N ASP A 239 -0.35 3.30 32.40
CA ASP A 239 0.95 3.03 33.05
C ASP A 239 1.69 1.85 32.35
N THR A 240 1.17 1.39 31.22
CA THR A 240 1.69 0.25 30.45
C THR A 240 2.59 0.74 29.31
N ASP A 241 3.78 0.15 29.22
CA ASP A 241 4.73 0.26 28.11
C ASP A 241 4.30 -0.78 27.08
N TRP A 242 3.57 -0.32 26.06
CA TRP A 242 2.92 -1.18 25.08
C TRP A 242 3.89 -1.60 23.98
N ASP A 243 4.88 -0.77 23.63
CA ASP A 243 5.87 -1.10 22.59
C ASP A 243 7.15 -1.79 23.13
N ASP A 244 7.23 -2.02 24.45
CA ASP A 244 8.31 -2.70 25.20
C ASP A 244 9.69 -2.05 24.97
N ASP A 245 9.72 -0.72 24.77
CA ASP A 245 10.95 0.04 24.61
C ASP A 245 11.64 0.39 25.95
N GLY A 246 10.92 0.21 27.06
CA GLY A 246 11.37 0.42 28.43
C GLY A 246 10.96 1.76 29.05
N GLU A 247 10.24 2.62 28.34
CA GLU A 247 9.61 3.83 28.83
C GLU A 247 8.08 3.78 28.62
N VAL A 248 7.32 4.67 29.28
CA VAL A 248 5.87 4.80 29.04
C VAL A 248 5.64 6.18 28.46
N ASP A 249 5.27 6.23 27.20
CA ASP A 249 5.14 7.42 26.39
C ASP A 249 3.70 7.56 25.85
N ALA A 250 3.08 8.70 26.16
CA ALA A 250 1.65 8.90 25.95
C ALA A 250 1.16 8.83 24.49
N SER A 251 2.06 8.93 23.51
CA SER A 251 1.76 8.80 22.07
C SER A 251 2.46 7.63 21.42
N ASP A 252 3.65 7.27 21.90
CA ASP A 252 4.50 6.29 21.22
C ASP A 252 4.03 4.86 21.53
N ASP A 253 3.41 4.67 22.71
CA ASP A 253 2.72 3.45 23.14
C ASP A 253 1.26 3.32 22.66
N GLU A 254 0.73 4.32 21.95
CA GLU A 254 -0.55 4.17 21.25
C GLU A 254 -0.39 3.17 20.12
N TRP A 255 -1.46 2.51 19.70
CA TRP A 255 -1.38 1.56 18.59
C TRP A 255 -2.69 1.42 17.84
N ILE A 256 -2.56 1.03 16.58
CA ILE A 256 -3.64 0.72 15.65
C ILE A 256 -3.36 -0.68 15.11
N GLU A 257 -4.38 -1.54 15.14
CA GLU A 257 -4.33 -2.88 14.57
C GLU A 257 -5.19 -2.96 13.31
N LEU A 258 -4.64 -3.60 12.27
CA LEU A 258 -5.38 -3.96 11.07
C LEU A 258 -5.65 -5.47 11.05
N TYR A 259 -6.79 -5.87 10.50
CA TYR A 259 -7.15 -7.26 10.31
C TYR A 259 -7.48 -7.59 8.86
N ASN A 260 -7.05 -8.76 8.41
CA ASN A 260 -7.33 -9.26 7.07
C ASN A 260 -8.48 -10.26 7.07
N ASN A 261 -9.65 -9.84 6.57
CA ASN A 261 -10.82 -10.70 6.42
C ASN A 261 -10.69 -11.74 5.30
N GLU A 262 -9.65 -11.69 4.48
CA GLU A 262 -9.48 -12.60 3.35
C GLU A 262 -8.96 -13.99 3.76
N ASP A 263 -9.19 -14.98 2.89
CA ASP A 263 -8.62 -16.32 3.01
C ASP A 263 -7.22 -16.46 2.34
N TYR A 264 -6.60 -15.32 2.01
CA TYR A 264 -5.26 -15.19 1.40
C TYR A 264 -4.48 -13.99 1.98
N GLU A 265 -3.17 -13.96 1.75
CA GLU A 265 -2.29 -12.84 2.16
C GLU A 265 -2.57 -11.58 1.32
N VAL A 266 -2.59 -10.42 1.97
CA VAL A 266 -2.80 -9.10 1.34
C VAL A 266 -1.53 -8.26 1.48
N ASP A 267 -1.12 -7.65 0.37
CA ASP A 267 -0.03 -6.67 0.33
C ASP A 267 -0.58 -5.26 0.56
N LEU A 268 -0.12 -4.66 1.64
CA LEU A 268 -0.50 -3.33 2.11
C LEU A 268 0.52 -2.26 1.74
N ALA A 269 1.52 -2.58 0.90
CA ALA A 269 2.48 -1.59 0.42
C ALA A 269 1.76 -0.36 -0.15
N GLY A 270 2.09 0.81 0.40
CA GLY A 270 1.51 2.08 -0.04
C GLY A 270 0.13 2.40 0.51
N TRP A 271 -0.52 1.50 1.27
CA TRP A 271 -1.72 1.84 2.03
C TRP A 271 -1.39 2.93 3.06
N ILE A 272 -2.41 3.66 3.50
CA ILE A 272 -2.23 4.85 4.32
C ILE A 272 -3.09 4.74 5.56
N LEU A 273 -2.47 4.85 6.74
CA LEU A 273 -3.15 5.22 7.96
C LEU A 273 -3.17 6.74 8.10
N ALA A 274 -4.30 7.30 8.53
CA ALA A 274 -4.40 8.72 8.83
C ALA A 274 -5.35 8.99 10.00
N ASP A 275 -5.17 10.13 10.67
CA ASP A 275 -6.10 10.68 11.66
C ASP A 275 -6.96 11.82 11.08
N GLU A 276 -7.84 12.42 11.90
CA GLU A 276 -8.64 13.58 11.51
C GLU A 276 -7.77 14.82 11.19
N ALA A 277 -6.59 14.93 11.81
CA ALA A 277 -5.65 16.03 11.62
C ALA A 277 -4.77 15.90 10.34
N GLU A 278 -5.00 14.86 9.53
CA GLU A 278 -4.22 14.52 8.34
C GLU A 278 -2.74 14.17 8.62
N ASN A 279 -2.41 13.73 9.83
CA ASN A 279 -1.18 12.98 10.06
C ASN A 279 -1.29 11.65 9.30
N ARG A 280 -0.25 11.30 8.55
CA ARG A 280 -0.30 10.18 7.59
C ARG A 280 0.90 9.27 7.78
N TYR A 281 0.62 7.98 7.84
CA TYR A 281 1.62 6.92 7.79
C TYR A 281 1.39 6.06 6.56
N ILE A 282 2.38 6.00 5.68
CA ILE A 282 2.33 5.15 4.48
C ILE A 282 2.99 3.82 4.84
N LEU A 283 2.24 2.73 4.71
CA LEU A 283 2.73 1.39 4.99
C LEU A 283 3.90 1.07 4.03
N PRO A 284 5.07 0.68 4.56
CA PRO A 284 6.26 0.41 3.75
C PRO A 284 6.04 -0.69 2.69
N ALA A 285 6.93 -0.73 1.70
CA ALA A 285 7.02 -1.88 0.82
C ALA A 285 7.24 -3.18 1.61
N ASP A 286 6.74 -4.29 1.08
CA ASP A 286 6.77 -5.62 1.70
C ASP A 286 5.94 -5.73 3.01
N THR A 287 4.96 -4.84 3.23
CA THR A 287 4.00 -4.97 4.35
C THR A 287 2.90 -5.95 3.97
N LEU A 288 2.97 -7.17 4.49
CA LEU A 288 2.01 -8.24 4.22
C LEU A 288 1.20 -8.52 5.48
N ILE A 289 -0.10 -8.75 5.31
CA ILE A 289 -0.96 -9.32 6.34
C ILE A 289 -1.48 -10.67 5.83
N TYR A 290 -1.19 -11.75 6.55
CA TYR A 290 -1.64 -13.08 6.15
C TYR A 290 -3.15 -13.23 6.31
N SER A 291 -3.70 -14.29 5.72
CA SER A 291 -5.12 -14.60 5.87
C SER A 291 -5.50 -14.68 7.35
N LYS A 292 -6.55 -13.94 7.75
CA LYS A 292 -7.06 -13.93 9.12
C LYS A 292 -6.01 -13.57 10.18
N ASP A 293 -4.98 -12.83 9.77
CA ASP A 293 -3.88 -12.38 10.62
C ASP A 293 -4.03 -10.87 10.90
N TYR A 294 -3.21 -10.39 11.83
CA TYR A 294 -3.22 -9.02 12.34
C TYR A 294 -1.95 -8.26 11.94
N LEU A 295 -2.03 -6.94 11.82
CA LEU A 295 -0.89 -6.05 11.72
C LEU A 295 -1.00 -4.94 12.77
N LEU A 296 -0.15 -5.01 13.79
CA LEU A 296 -0.08 -4.02 14.86
C LEU A 296 0.93 -2.91 14.52
N LEU A 297 0.51 -1.65 14.68
CA LEU A 297 1.28 -0.46 14.33
C LEU A 297 1.28 0.53 15.49
N TYR A 298 2.42 0.70 16.15
CA TYR A 298 2.58 1.61 17.29
C TYR A 298 2.74 3.08 16.85
N GLY A 299 2.43 4.02 17.73
CA GLY A 299 2.66 5.45 17.55
C GLY A 299 4.15 5.77 17.36
N SER A 300 5.05 5.02 18.01
CA SER A 300 6.49 5.12 17.81
C SER A 300 6.94 4.79 16.38
N GLU A 301 6.17 3.96 15.66
CA GLU A 301 6.37 3.63 14.25
C GLU A 301 5.65 4.62 13.32
N THR A 302 4.36 4.86 13.58
CA THR A 302 3.48 5.58 12.64
C THR A 302 3.62 7.10 12.75
N GLY A 303 3.92 7.60 13.94
CA GLY A 303 3.88 9.02 14.28
C GLY A 303 2.47 9.62 14.20
N ILE A 304 1.42 8.80 14.24
CA ILE A 304 0.01 9.23 14.27
C ILE A 304 -0.40 9.36 15.75
N PRO A 305 -0.62 10.58 16.26
CA PRO A 305 -1.14 10.76 17.61
C PRO A 305 -2.66 10.55 17.62
N LEU A 306 -3.17 9.69 18.49
CA LEU A 306 -4.60 9.51 18.69
C LEU A 306 -5.10 10.43 19.81
N ASN A 307 -6.26 11.08 19.62
CA ASN A 307 -6.79 11.98 20.63
C ASN A 307 -7.62 11.24 21.69
N ASN A 308 -7.22 11.29 22.96
CA ASN A 308 -7.85 10.59 24.11
C ASN A 308 -9.33 10.96 24.38
N VAL A 309 -9.90 11.93 23.65
CA VAL A 309 -11.29 12.39 23.82
C VAL A 309 -12.15 12.17 22.56
N GLY A 310 -11.58 11.55 21.52
CA GLY A 310 -12.23 11.39 20.23
C GLY A 310 -11.36 11.81 19.06
N ASP A 311 -11.34 10.99 18.02
CA ASP A 311 -10.69 11.23 16.73
C ASP A 311 -11.39 10.38 15.65
N THR A 312 -10.92 10.48 14.40
CA THR A 312 -11.25 9.53 13.35
C THR A 312 -9.99 8.92 12.77
N ILE A 313 -9.91 7.60 12.77
CA ILE A 313 -8.84 6.84 12.11
C ILE A 313 -9.34 6.43 10.73
N TYR A 314 -8.52 6.67 9.71
CA TYR A 314 -8.77 6.27 8.33
C TYR A 314 -7.74 5.23 7.91
N LEU A 315 -8.22 4.11 7.36
CA LEU A 315 -7.43 3.21 6.54
C LEU A 315 -7.76 3.50 5.09
N MET A 316 -6.76 3.88 4.33
CA MET A 316 -6.91 4.24 2.92
C MET A 316 -6.08 3.32 2.05
N GLY A 317 -6.62 2.98 0.90
CA GLY A 317 -5.88 2.29 -0.15
C GLY A 317 -4.74 3.17 -0.68
N PRO A 318 -3.85 2.60 -1.51
CA PRO A 318 -2.71 3.33 -2.06
C PRO A 318 -3.10 4.49 -2.99
N LEU A 319 -4.38 4.59 -3.36
CA LEU A 319 -4.95 5.65 -4.19
C LEU A 319 -5.69 6.70 -3.35
N ASN A 320 -5.54 6.66 -2.03
CA ASN A 320 -6.18 7.58 -1.08
C ASN A 320 -7.72 7.49 -1.11
N ASP A 321 -8.25 6.35 -1.53
CA ASP A 321 -9.62 5.94 -1.31
C ASP A 321 -9.75 5.34 0.09
N THR A 322 -10.73 5.79 0.87
CA THR A 322 -10.99 5.23 2.19
C THR A 322 -11.49 3.79 2.04
N VAL A 323 -10.71 2.84 2.55
CA VAL A 323 -11.05 1.42 2.64
C VAL A 323 -11.89 1.18 3.89
N ASP A 324 -11.45 1.74 5.01
CA ASP A 324 -12.16 1.67 6.29
C ASP A 324 -11.94 2.96 7.10
N SER A 325 -12.84 3.22 8.05
CA SER A 325 -12.70 4.35 8.97
C SER A 325 -13.48 4.10 10.25
N VAL A 326 -12.94 4.56 11.37
CA VAL A 326 -13.60 4.55 12.68
C VAL A 326 -13.55 5.92 13.31
N ASP A 327 -14.72 6.48 13.61
CA ASP A 327 -14.89 7.69 14.43
C ASP A 327 -15.26 7.24 15.85
N TYR A 328 -14.44 7.63 16.82
CA TYR A 328 -14.63 7.28 18.22
C TYR A 328 -14.89 8.50 19.11
N SER A 329 -15.41 9.59 18.53
CA SER A 329 -15.75 10.82 19.26
C SER A 329 -16.69 10.61 20.45
N ASP A 330 -17.58 9.62 20.37
CA ASP A 330 -18.52 9.27 21.45
C ASP A 330 -18.05 8.06 22.29
N ASN A 331 -17.03 7.33 21.85
CA ASN A 331 -16.58 6.06 22.42
C ASN A 331 -15.05 6.00 22.60
N ALA A 332 -14.44 7.10 23.02
CA ALA A 332 -13.00 7.13 23.26
C ALA A 332 -12.62 6.17 24.40
N PRO A 333 -11.66 5.26 24.19
CA PRO A 333 -11.26 4.32 25.22
C PRO A 333 -10.57 5.02 26.40
N ASP A 334 -10.83 4.49 27.58
CA ASP A 334 -10.15 4.87 28.81
C ASP A 334 -8.67 4.44 28.79
N LYS A 335 -7.93 4.86 29.82
CA LYS A 335 -6.53 4.49 30.02
C LYS A 335 -6.28 2.98 29.98
N ASP A 336 -5.33 2.58 29.14
CA ASP A 336 -4.95 1.17 28.93
C ASP A 336 -6.12 0.27 28.48
N ALA A 337 -7.19 0.88 27.95
CA ALA A 337 -8.29 0.20 27.27
C ALA A 337 -8.19 0.45 25.76
N SER A 338 -8.88 -0.36 24.99
CA SER A 338 -8.93 -0.26 23.53
C SER A 338 -10.36 -0.18 23.02
N PHE A 339 -10.52 0.22 21.77
CA PHE A 339 -11.78 0.15 21.05
C PHE A 339 -11.56 -0.74 19.82
N GLY A 340 -12.40 -1.77 19.67
CA GLY A 340 -12.18 -2.79 18.65
C GLY A 340 -13.46 -3.45 18.14
N ARG A 341 -13.32 -4.13 17.00
CA ARG A 341 -14.38 -4.88 16.34
C ARG A 341 -14.66 -6.19 17.08
N TYR A 342 -15.91 -6.60 17.17
CA TYR A 342 -16.28 -7.92 17.68
C TYR A 342 -17.31 -8.58 16.77
N PRO A 343 -17.08 -9.83 16.30
CA PRO A 343 -15.78 -10.51 16.25
C PRO A 343 -14.77 -9.75 15.35
N ASP A 344 -13.53 -10.24 15.27
CA ASP A 344 -12.50 -9.68 14.37
C ASP A 344 -13.02 -9.45 12.95
N GLY A 345 -12.74 -8.26 12.45
CA GLY A 345 -13.17 -7.81 11.13
C GLY A 345 -14.69 -7.70 10.92
N GLY A 346 -15.51 -7.84 11.97
CA GLY A 346 -16.96 -7.66 11.96
C GLY A 346 -17.38 -6.18 11.92
N ASP A 347 -18.67 -5.89 11.74
CA ASP A 347 -19.17 -4.50 11.63
C ASP A 347 -19.39 -3.82 12.99
N ASP A 348 -19.45 -4.59 14.07
CA ASP A 348 -19.78 -4.10 15.41
C ASP A 348 -18.51 -3.74 16.19
N TRP A 349 -18.59 -2.68 17.02
CA TRP A 349 -17.47 -2.12 17.77
C TRP A 349 -17.81 -2.03 19.25
N ALA A 350 -16.86 -2.39 20.12
CA ALA A 350 -16.97 -2.26 21.56
C ALA A 350 -15.64 -1.80 22.16
N LEU A 351 -15.75 -1.25 23.36
CA LEU A 351 -14.62 -0.92 24.20
C LEU A 351 -14.17 -2.16 24.96
N PHE A 352 -12.87 -2.43 24.98
CA PHE A 352 -12.27 -3.56 25.68
C PHE A 352 -11.47 -3.08 26.88
N SER A 353 -11.85 -3.55 28.07
CA SER A 353 -11.07 -3.30 29.29
C SER A 353 -9.77 -4.09 29.35
N ASP A 354 -9.67 -5.16 28.55
CA ASP A 354 -8.48 -5.98 28.37
C ASP A 354 -8.15 -6.00 26.87
N PRO A 355 -7.25 -5.13 26.37
CA PRO A 355 -6.91 -5.08 24.94
C PRO A 355 -6.29 -6.36 24.40
N THR A 356 -6.44 -6.60 23.10
CA THR A 356 -6.09 -7.86 22.41
C THR A 356 -5.07 -7.70 21.26
N PRO A 357 -3.96 -6.96 21.42
CA PRO A 357 -3.00 -6.75 20.33
C PRO A 357 -2.41 -8.08 19.82
N GLU A 358 -2.43 -8.28 18.50
CA GLU A 358 -2.00 -9.47 17.76
C GLU A 358 -2.75 -10.78 18.10
N ASP A 359 -3.88 -10.71 18.79
CA ASP A 359 -4.71 -11.85 19.20
C ASP A 359 -6.19 -11.61 18.84
N ASP A 360 -7.00 -12.67 18.86
CA ASP A 360 -8.42 -12.57 18.49
C ASP A 360 -9.23 -11.69 19.46
N ASN A 361 -10.02 -10.77 18.92
CA ASN A 361 -11.02 -10.02 19.69
C ASN A 361 -12.12 -10.98 20.20
N PRO A 362 -12.86 -10.61 21.27
CA PRO A 362 -14.00 -11.38 21.73
C PRO A 362 -15.00 -11.69 20.61
N GLY A 363 -15.48 -12.95 20.54
CA GLY A 363 -16.43 -13.37 19.51
C GLY A 363 -17.86 -12.86 19.69
N ASP A 364 -18.16 -12.34 20.88
CA ASP A 364 -19.42 -11.73 21.30
C ASP A 364 -19.08 -10.40 21.98
N ALA A 365 -20.06 -9.49 22.09
CA ALA A 365 -19.87 -8.26 22.84
C ALA A 365 -19.37 -8.58 24.27
N PRO A 366 -18.37 -7.85 24.80
CA PRO A 366 -17.93 -8.09 26.17
C PRO A 366 -19.11 -7.98 27.15
N ASP A 367 -19.23 -8.95 28.06
CA ASP A 367 -20.28 -9.00 29.09
C ASP A 367 -20.40 -7.63 29.80
N GLY A 368 -21.50 -6.92 29.59
CA GLY A 368 -21.79 -5.66 30.28
C GLY A 368 -21.50 -4.37 29.51
N TRP A 369 -21.51 -4.34 28.18
CA TRP A 369 -21.18 -3.15 27.37
C TRP A 369 -22.26 -2.78 26.37
N CYS A 370 -22.47 -1.50 26.10
CA CYS A 370 -23.45 -1.01 25.12
C CYS A 370 -22.89 -1.03 23.69
N ASP A 371 -23.73 -1.33 22.70
CA ASP A 371 -23.42 -1.18 21.29
C ASP A 371 -23.48 0.29 20.83
N LYS A 372 -23.14 0.53 19.56
CA LYS A 372 -23.12 1.87 18.92
C LYS A 372 -24.45 2.63 18.94
N ASP A 373 -25.58 1.94 19.16
CA ASP A 373 -26.91 2.55 19.18
C ASP A 373 -27.36 2.87 20.62
N GLY A 374 -26.51 2.57 21.62
CA GLY A 374 -26.83 2.73 23.04
C GLY A 374 -27.76 1.64 23.54
N ASP A 375 -27.80 0.52 22.83
CA ASP A 375 -28.54 -0.67 23.21
C ASP A 375 -27.56 -1.66 23.87
N CYS A 376 -28.02 -2.38 24.88
CA CYS A 376 -27.24 -3.51 25.36
C CYS A 376 -27.33 -4.61 24.31
N PRO A 377 -26.20 -5.20 23.89
CA PRO A 377 -26.16 -6.45 23.14
C PRO A 377 -26.67 -7.50 24.12
N ASP A 378 -28.00 -7.63 24.13
CA ASP A 378 -28.82 -8.76 24.54
C ASP A 378 -30.20 -8.24 25.01
N GLU A 379 -31.13 -8.00 24.07
CA GLU A 379 -32.50 -8.51 24.29
C GLU A 379 -32.52 -10.06 24.08
N ASP A 380 -31.36 -10.71 24.01
CA ASP A 380 -31.24 -12.12 23.71
C ASP A 380 -31.57 -12.97 24.94
N GLU A 381 -32.80 -13.46 24.88
CA GLU A 381 -33.25 -14.66 25.54
C GLU A 381 -32.25 -15.83 25.32
N GLU A 382 -31.28 -16.04 26.21
CA GLU A 382 -30.33 -17.15 26.09
C GLU A 382 -31.01 -18.47 26.51
N TYR A 383 -31.20 -19.36 25.54
CA TYR A 383 -31.69 -20.72 25.78
C TYR A 383 -30.55 -21.69 26.07
N PHE A 384 -30.62 -22.45 27.16
CA PHE A 384 -29.61 -23.44 27.49
C PHE A 384 -30.18 -24.72 28.10
N CYS A 385 -29.52 -25.84 27.84
CA CYS A 385 -29.88 -27.11 28.47
C CYS A 385 -29.40 -27.21 29.93
N GLN A 386 -30.35 -27.32 30.87
CA GLN A 386 -30.06 -27.63 32.27
C GLN A 386 -31.07 -28.64 32.81
N ASP A 387 -30.57 -29.63 33.55
CA ASP A 387 -31.36 -30.74 34.10
C ASP A 387 -32.18 -31.55 33.07
N GLY A 388 -31.77 -31.51 31.79
CA GLY A 388 -32.43 -32.21 30.68
C GLY A 388 -33.65 -31.46 30.10
N ASP A 389 -33.92 -30.26 30.58
CA ASP A 389 -34.93 -29.31 30.12
C ASP A 389 -34.23 -28.11 29.45
N VAL A 390 -34.97 -27.31 28.68
CA VAL A 390 -34.50 -26.03 28.14
C VAL A 390 -34.83 -24.94 29.15
N TRP A 391 -33.83 -24.15 29.51
CA TRP A 391 -33.92 -22.97 30.37
C TRP A 391 -33.72 -21.72 29.54
N LEU A 392 -34.31 -20.64 30.00
CA LEU A 392 -34.18 -19.30 29.44
C LEU A 392 -33.53 -18.42 30.51
N ARG A 393 -32.49 -17.70 30.11
CA ARG A 393 -31.91 -16.61 30.88
C ARG A 393 -32.32 -15.31 30.20
N GLU A 394 -32.88 -14.39 30.99
CA GLU A 394 -33.26 -13.05 30.51
C GLU A 394 -32.31 -12.02 31.12
N PHE A 395 -31.82 -11.13 30.25
CA PHE A 395 -31.06 -9.95 30.62
C PHE A 395 -31.97 -8.72 30.45
N GLU A 396 -32.23 -7.96 31.52
CA GLU A 396 -32.84 -6.63 31.43
C GLU A 396 -31.80 -5.61 31.89
N GLY A 397 -31.49 -4.62 31.05
CA GLY A 397 -30.63 -3.49 31.40
C GLY A 397 -30.87 -2.31 30.46
N ASP A 398 -31.16 -1.13 31.03
CA ASP A 398 -31.02 0.15 30.32
C ASP A 398 -29.52 0.50 30.27
N CYS A 399 -29.01 0.96 29.13
CA CYS A 399 -27.64 1.46 29.00
C CYS A 399 -27.39 2.67 29.91
N ASP A 400 -26.34 2.60 30.74
CA ASP A 400 -25.83 3.78 31.44
C ASP A 400 -25.00 4.63 30.46
N THR A 401 -25.60 5.69 29.95
CA THR A 401 -24.98 6.62 28.98
C THR A 401 -23.76 7.39 29.54
N GLU A 402 -23.46 7.30 30.83
CA GLU A 402 -22.31 7.97 31.45
C GLU A 402 -21.13 7.01 31.68
N THR A 403 -21.39 5.69 31.78
CA THR A 403 -20.34 4.68 32.01
C THR A 403 -20.21 3.63 30.91
N HIS A 404 -21.12 3.60 29.93
CA HIS A 404 -21.21 2.60 28.86
C HIS A 404 -21.33 1.15 29.38
N GLU A 405 -21.79 0.98 30.62
CA GLU A 405 -22.01 -0.32 31.25
C GLU A 405 -23.47 -0.78 31.09
N CYS A 406 -23.66 -2.06 30.75
CA CYS A 406 -24.94 -2.75 30.74
C CYS A 406 -25.27 -3.35 32.12
N GLY A 407 -26.54 -3.23 32.52
CA GLY A 407 -27.05 -3.68 33.82
C GLY A 407 -26.82 -5.17 34.13
N THR A 408 -26.81 -5.52 35.42
CA THR A 408 -26.52 -6.89 35.89
C THR A 408 -27.76 -7.80 35.89
N LYS A 409 -27.65 -8.99 35.25
CA LYS A 409 -28.51 -10.21 35.32
C LYS A 409 -29.68 -10.18 36.32
N GLU A 410 -30.92 -10.33 35.82
CA GLU A 410 -32.11 -10.36 36.67
C GLU A 410 -32.77 -11.75 36.86
N SER A 411 -32.81 -12.67 35.87
CA SER A 411 -33.54 -13.95 36.06
C SER A 411 -33.15 -15.15 35.18
N GLU A 412 -33.29 -16.37 35.73
CA GLU A 412 -33.27 -17.65 35.00
C GLU A 412 -34.59 -18.38 35.25
N GLU A 413 -35.31 -18.75 34.19
CA GLU A 413 -36.52 -19.54 34.27
C GLU A 413 -36.52 -20.75 33.34
N ARG A 414 -37.25 -21.79 33.74
CA ARG A 414 -37.36 -22.99 32.92
C ARG A 414 -38.35 -22.75 31.79
N HIS A 415 -37.83 -22.62 30.58
CA HIS A 415 -38.62 -22.39 29.38
C HIS A 415 -39.42 -23.62 28.93
N SER A 416 -38.77 -24.79 28.77
CA SER A 416 -39.42 -25.99 28.23
C SER A 416 -38.97 -27.27 28.91
N SER A 417 -39.93 -28.13 29.28
CA SER A 417 -39.61 -29.45 29.85
C SER A 417 -39.54 -30.54 28.77
N CYS A 418 -38.36 -31.13 28.57
CA CYS A 418 -38.15 -32.16 27.57
C CYS A 418 -38.60 -33.52 28.12
N THR A 419 -39.87 -33.86 27.87
CA THR A 419 -40.40 -35.17 28.25
C THR A 419 -39.91 -36.27 27.28
N PRO A 420 -39.48 -37.45 27.79
CA PRO A 420 -39.08 -38.57 26.95
C PRO A 420 -40.12 -38.91 25.86
N PRO A 421 -39.71 -39.19 24.61
CA PRO A 421 -38.34 -39.53 24.18
C PRO A 421 -37.49 -38.32 23.75
N ARG A 422 -37.98 -37.08 23.94
CA ARG A 422 -37.21 -35.89 23.62
C ARG A 422 -36.20 -35.62 24.73
N VAL A 423 -35.02 -35.17 24.34
CA VAL A 423 -33.98 -34.71 25.26
C VAL A 423 -33.55 -33.32 24.82
N CYS A 424 -33.18 -32.48 25.77
CA CYS A 424 -32.52 -31.22 25.44
C CYS A 424 -31.18 -31.55 24.78
N VAL A 425 -30.91 -30.96 23.61
CA VAL A 425 -29.67 -31.19 22.86
C VAL A 425 -28.76 -29.97 23.06
N VAL A 426 -27.69 -30.14 23.84
CA VAL A 426 -26.69 -29.09 24.11
C VAL A 426 -26.12 -28.56 22.79
N GLY A 427 -26.15 -27.24 22.59
CA GLY A 427 -25.69 -26.55 21.37
C GLY A 427 -26.76 -26.38 20.29
N VAL A 428 -27.96 -26.93 20.49
CA VAL A 428 -29.19 -26.56 19.74
C VAL A 428 -30.24 -26.00 20.69
N ASP A 429 -30.11 -26.30 22.00
CA ASP A 429 -30.92 -25.82 23.11
C ASP A 429 -32.43 -26.00 22.92
N GLU A 430 -32.78 -27.07 22.19
CA GLU A 430 -34.15 -27.50 21.91
C GLU A 430 -34.41 -28.94 22.37
N CYS A 431 -35.69 -29.24 22.67
CA CYS A 431 -36.16 -30.60 22.93
C CYS A 431 -36.33 -31.41 21.64
N LEU A 432 -35.28 -32.10 21.20
CA LEU A 432 -35.29 -32.86 19.95
C LEU A 432 -35.46 -34.37 20.16
N MET A 433 -35.98 -35.04 19.11
CA MET A 433 -35.96 -36.49 19.00
C MET A 433 -34.55 -36.94 18.58
N PRO A 434 -33.96 -37.99 19.17
CA PRO A 434 -32.70 -38.53 18.69
C PRO A 434 -32.90 -39.17 17.30
N THR A 435 -32.61 -38.44 16.23
CA THR A 435 -32.65 -38.96 14.85
C THR A 435 -31.26 -39.33 14.38
N THR A 436 -31.07 -40.61 14.04
CA THR A 436 -29.94 -41.09 13.26
C THR A 436 -30.07 -40.57 11.83
N THR A 437 -29.37 -39.48 11.53
CA THR A 437 -29.17 -38.97 10.18
C THR A 437 -27.68 -38.74 9.99
N THR A 438 -27.09 -39.37 8.98
CA THR A 438 -25.67 -39.23 8.64
C THR A 438 -25.42 -37.80 8.18
N VAL A 439 -24.94 -36.98 9.11
CA VAL A 439 -24.33 -35.69 8.84
C VAL A 439 -22.99 -35.95 8.16
N GLU A 440 -22.75 -35.28 7.04
CA GLU A 440 -21.46 -35.35 6.36
C GLU A 440 -20.42 -34.65 7.25
N ALA A 441 -19.37 -35.37 7.61
CA ALA A 441 -18.33 -34.89 8.52
C ALA A 441 -17.56 -33.73 7.89
N ALA A 442 -17.36 -32.63 8.63
CA ALA A 442 -16.69 -31.42 8.14
C ALA A 442 -15.24 -31.68 7.70
N CYS A 443 -14.55 -32.64 8.34
CA CYS A 443 -13.24 -33.11 7.92
C CYS A 443 -13.08 -34.63 8.13
N ARG A 444 -12.25 -35.27 7.31
CA ARG A 444 -11.93 -36.71 7.42
C ARG A 444 -10.45 -36.96 7.67
N SER A 445 -9.62 -35.93 7.55
CA SER A 445 -8.18 -35.92 7.80
C SER A 445 -7.68 -34.48 7.95
N ASN A 446 -6.47 -34.29 8.49
CA ASN A 446 -5.87 -32.95 8.61
C ASN A 446 -5.67 -32.27 7.25
N ALA A 447 -5.54 -33.04 6.16
CA ALA A 447 -5.43 -32.48 4.81
C ALA A 447 -6.72 -31.78 4.34
N ASP A 448 -7.85 -32.06 4.99
CA ASP A 448 -9.13 -31.40 4.73
C ASP A 448 -9.26 -30.08 5.52
N CYS A 449 -8.29 -29.76 6.39
CA CYS A 449 -8.30 -28.61 7.30
C CYS A 449 -7.27 -27.54 6.92
N GLY A 450 -7.00 -27.36 5.63
CA GLY A 450 -6.00 -26.41 5.15
C GLY A 450 -4.56 -26.95 5.22
N GLY A 451 -3.66 -26.27 4.51
CA GLY A 451 -2.24 -26.62 4.46
C GLY A 451 -1.46 -26.11 5.67
N THR A 452 -0.19 -26.54 5.78
CA THR A 452 0.74 -25.90 6.73
C THR A 452 1.15 -24.54 6.19
N GLN A 453 0.79 -23.49 6.90
CA GLN A 453 1.17 -22.12 6.59
C GLN A 453 2.33 -21.68 7.49
N ARG A 454 3.15 -20.77 6.99
CA ARG A 454 4.30 -20.22 7.71
C ARG A 454 4.19 -18.70 7.64
N GLY A 455 3.93 -18.06 8.78
CA GLY A 455 3.89 -16.60 8.88
C GLY A 455 5.30 -16.01 8.80
N ASP A 456 5.45 -14.74 9.12
CA ASP A 456 6.74 -14.07 8.95
C ASP A 456 7.81 -14.47 9.97
N ARG A 457 9.05 -14.18 9.57
CA ARG A 457 10.20 -14.36 10.44
C ARG A 457 10.32 -13.17 11.37
N PHE A 458 10.41 -13.44 12.67
CA PHE A 458 10.61 -12.40 13.68
C PHE A 458 11.79 -12.74 14.58
N CYS A 459 12.28 -11.73 15.30
CA CYS A 459 13.42 -11.87 16.20
C CYS A 459 12.94 -12.05 17.64
N GLU A 460 13.46 -13.04 18.33
CA GLU A 460 13.28 -13.19 19.78
C GLU A 460 14.64 -13.49 20.41
N GLY A 461 15.22 -12.45 21.00
CA GLY A 461 16.66 -12.41 21.30
C GLY A 461 17.51 -12.52 20.02
N ASN A 462 18.68 -13.15 20.09
CA ASN A 462 19.58 -13.29 18.93
C ASN A 462 19.22 -14.48 18.00
N LYS A 463 17.92 -14.76 17.85
CA LYS A 463 17.39 -15.90 17.10
C LYS A 463 16.19 -15.47 16.27
N VAL A 464 16.10 -16.04 15.07
CA VAL A 464 14.98 -15.86 14.17
C VAL A 464 14.00 -17.01 14.36
N TYR A 465 12.75 -16.66 14.65
CA TYR A 465 11.62 -17.57 14.76
C TYR A 465 10.63 -17.31 13.61
N GLN A 466 9.70 -18.24 13.42
CA GLN A 466 8.62 -18.14 12.45
C GLN A 466 7.40 -18.87 13.00
N ASN A 467 6.23 -18.24 12.96
CA ASN A 467 4.99 -18.91 13.34
C ASN A 467 4.58 -19.90 12.24
N VAL A 468 4.23 -21.12 12.65
CA VAL A 468 3.75 -22.17 11.75
C VAL A 468 2.34 -22.51 12.17
N LEU A 469 1.40 -22.35 11.23
CA LEU A 469 -0.01 -22.64 11.40
C LEU A 469 -0.36 -23.91 10.63
N TRP A 470 -1.19 -24.78 11.19
CA TRP A 470 -1.76 -25.92 10.46
C TRP A 470 -3.10 -26.32 11.05
N GLY A 471 -4.03 -26.77 10.20
CA GLY A 471 -5.27 -27.35 10.68
C GLY A 471 -5.12 -28.82 11.07
N GLU A 472 -5.72 -29.20 12.19
CA GLU A 472 -5.91 -30.56 12.62
C GLU A 472 -7.39 -30.94 12.58
N CYS A 473 -7.69 -32.10 12.02
CA CYS A 473 -9.05 -32.61 12.02
C CYS A 473 -9.33 -33.30 13.35
N ILE A 474 -10.17 -32.69 14.17
CA ILE A 474 -10.63 -33.27 15.43
C ILE A 474 -11.84 -34.15 15.13
N ASN A 475 -11.85 -35.36 15.69
CA ASN A 475 -12.86 -36.41 15.45
C ASN A 475 -13.13 -36.74 13.96
N PRO A 476 -12.11 -37.12 13.16
CA PRO A 476 -12.24 -37.26 11.72
C PRO A 476 -13.34 -38.23 11.28
N GLY A 477 -14.19 -37.79 10.34
CA GLY A 477 -15.26 -38.61 9.77
C GLY A 477 -16.45 -38.87 10.70
N GLY A 478 -16.45 -38.29 11.91
CA GLY A 478 -17.59 -38.27 12.83
C GLY A 478 -18.53 -37.09 12.59
N VAL A 479 -19.69 -37.11 13.24
CA VAL A 479 -20.67 -36.02 13.15
C VAL A 479 -20.23 -34.73 13.85
N ASN A 480 -19.22 -34.83 14.74
CA ASN A 480 -18.58 -33.70 15.40
C ASN A 480 -17.15 -33.49 14.86
N ALA A 481 -16.92 -33.87 13.61
CA ALA A 481 -15.64 -33.58 12.98
C ALA A 481 -15.51 -32.07 12.78
N VAL A 482 -14.44 -31.46 13.30
CA VAL A 482 -14.17 -30.03 13.17
C VAL A 482 -12.69 -29.83 12.85
N CYS A 483 -12.39 -28.85 12.01
CA CYS A 483 -11.03 -28.41 11.79
C CYS A 483 -10.66 -27.44 12.91
N GLU A 484 -9.61 -27.76 13.65
CA GLU A 484 -9.06 -26.91 14.69
C GLU A 484 -7.70 -26.42 14.23
N GLU A 485 -7.49 -25.12 14.22
CA GLU A 485 -6.21 -24.54 13.85
C GLU A 485 -5.19 -24.67 14.99
N LYS A 486 -3.94 -24.94 14.64
CA LYS A 486 -2.83 -25.04 15.57
C LYS A 486 -1.73 -24.07 15.16
N LYS A 487 -1.26 -23.27 16.12
CA LYS A 487 -0.13 -22.34 16.00
C LYS A 487 1.07 -22.88 16.77
N GLN A 488 2.25 -22.89 16.15
CA GLN A 488 3.51 -23.15 16.85
C GLN A 488 4.63 -22.24 16.36
N LYS A 489 5.30 -21.61 17.32
CA LYS A 489 6.56 -20.91 17.09
C LYS A 489 7.69 -21.88 16.76
N ALA A 490 8.24 -21.78 15.55
CA ALA A 490 9.34 -22.61 15.06
C ALA A 490 10.64 -21.81 14.97
N LEU A 491 11.74 -22.32 15.54
CA LEU A 491 13.07 -21.72 15.40
C LEU A 491 13.56 -21.90 13.96
N VAL A 492 13.82 -20.80 13.25
CA VAL A 492 14.35 -20.81 11.89
C VAL A 492 15.88 -20.84 11.89
N GLN A 493 16.51 -19.93 12.63
CA GLN A 493 17.97 -19.84 12.73
C GLN A 493 18.41 -19.13 14.02
N SER A 494 19.63 -19.40 14.48
CA SER A 494 20.28 -18.64 15.55
C SER A 494 21.41 -17.81 14.94
N CYS A 495 21.45 -16.52 15.25
CA CYS A 495 22.47 -15.62 14.72
C CYS A 495 23.82 -15.87 15.41
N SER A 496 24.91 -15.64 14.69
CA SER A 496 26.26 -15.85 15.22
C SER A 496 26.69 -14.73 16.19
N ASP A 497 27.81 -14.92 16.90
CA ASP A 497 28.33 -13.93 17.86
C ASP A 497 28.73 -12.58 17.21
N GLN A 498 28.77 -12.49 15.87
CA GLN A 498 29.06 -11.28 15.11
C GLN A 498 27.83 -10.72 14.38
N GLU A 499 26.67 -11.32 14.61
CA GLU A 499 25.40 -10.95 14.01
C GLU A 499 24.37 -10.66 15.09
N GLU A 500 23.44 -9.79 14.75
CA GLU A 500 22.27 -9.46 15.54
C GLU A 500 21.02 -9.75 14.72
N CYS A 501 20.03 -10.37 15.36
CA CYS A 501 18.73 -10.55 14.75
C CYS A 501 18.02 -9.20 14.68
N LEU A 502 17.76 -8.71 13.46
CA LEU A 502 17.04 -7.47 13.20
C LEU A 502 15.94 -7.74 12.17
N LYS A 503 14.69 -7.45 12.53
CA LYS A 503 13.49 -7.63 11.69
C LYS A 503 13.45 -9.01 10.99
N GLY A 504 13.53 -10.09 11.78
CA GLY A 504 13.45 -11.46 11.24
C GLY A 504 14.69 -12.00 10.53
N VAL A 505 15.81 -11.25 10.51
CA VAL A 505 17.02 -11.62 9.77
C VAL A 505 18.29 -11.39 10.59
N CYS A 506 19.23 -12.34 10.55
CA CYS A 506 20.56 -12.14 11.13
C CYS A 506 21.38 -11.16 10.28
N ARG A 507 21.80 -10.04 10.87
CA ARG A 507 22.62 -9.01 10.23
C ARG A 507 23.93 -8.80 10.97
N ILE A 508 25.00 -8.54 10.22
CA ILE A 508 26.34 -8.35 10.81
C ILE A 508 26.39 -7.00 11.54
N THR A 509 26.80 -7.01 12.82
CA THR A 509 27.04 -5.78 13.58
C THR A 509 28.40 -5.20 13.20
N THR A 510 28.42 -4.18 12.35
CA THR A 510 29.67 -3.46 12.06
C THR A 510 30.03 -2.55 13.24
N THR A 511 30.74 -3.09 14.23
CA THR A 511 31.38 -2.25 15.26
C THR A 511 32.49 -1.46 14.58
N THR A 512 32.20 -0.21 14.21
CA THR A 512 33.22 0.75 13.77
C THR A 512 34.13 1.04 14.95
N THR A 513 35.18 0.23 15.10
CA THR A 513 36.19 0.44 16.13
C THR A 513 37.01 1.64 15.69
N LEU A 514 36.72 2.82 16.24
CA LEU A 514 37.52 4.02 16.04
C LEU A 514 38.89 3.81 16.68
N ASN A 515 39.83 3.25 15.92
CA ASN A 515 41.22 3.11 16.35
C ASN A 515 41.81 4.51 16.50
N ARG A 516 41.84 4.98 17.76
CA ARG A 516 42.49 6.21 18.19
C ARG A 516 44.01 6.11 17.95
N LEU A 517 44.45 6.58 16.78
CA LEU A 517 45.85 6.88 16.53
C LEU A 517 46.27 8.01 17.47
N THR A 518 47.19 7.68 18.36
CA THR A 518 47.83 8.60 19.29
C THR A 518 48.81 9.47 18.52
N THR A 519 48.54 10.77 18.44
CA THR A 519 49.56 11.78 18.13
C THR A 519 49.58 12.87 19.21
N SER A 520 50.71 12.85 19.91
CA SER A 520 51.37 13.90 20.68
C SER A 520 50.83 15.34 20.52
N SER A 521 50.33 15.87 21.63
CA SER A 521 50.41 17.27 22.10
C SER A 521 50.39 18.39 21.04
N THR A 522 49.25 19.05 20.85
CA THR A 522 49.17 20.52 20.95
C THR A 522 47.72 20.96 21.11
N THR A 523 47.47 21.82 22.09
CA THR A 523 46.17 22.38 22.44
C THR A 523 45.75 23.41 21.39
N VAL A 524 44.59 23.24 20.75
CA VAL A 524 43.87 24.34 20.09
C VAL A 524 42.39 24.23 20.40
N LYS A 525 41.83 25.34 20.89
CA LYS A 525 40.46 25.52 21.37
C LYS A 525 39.43 25.27 20.27
N ALA A 526 38.33 24.61 20.66
CA ALA A 526 37.09 24.54 19.88
C ALA A 526 36.57 25.94 19.57
N THR A 527 36.31 26.21 18.29
CA THR A 527 35.46 27.31 17.83
C THR A 527 34.57 26.73 16.74
N THR A 528 33.28 26.69 17.01
CA THR A 528 32.18 26.41 16.09
C THR A 528 32.12 27.48 15.01
N ILE A 529 31.83 27.09 13.75
CA ILE A 529 30.97 27.75 12.73
C ILE A 529 31.03 26.94 11.41
N PRO A 530 29.99 26.99 10.56
CA PRO A 530 29.46 25.85 9.81
C PRO A 530 29.81 25.81 8.31
N THR A 531 29.40 24.69 7.69
CA THR A 531 29.07 24.48 6.27
C THR A 531 29.98 25.12 5.21
N THR A 532 30.85 24.29 4.62
CA THR A 532 31.26 24.50 3.23
C THR A 532 31.55 23.16 2.56
N THR A 533 30.85 22.94 1.45
CA THR A 533 30.99 21.90 0.43
C THR A 533 32.44 21.46 0.21
N LEU A 534 32.72 20.17 0.41
CA LEU A 534 33.98 19.53 0.01
C LEU A 534 33.88 19.07 -1.45
N VAL A 535 34.62 19.74 -2.33
CA VAL A 535 34.99 19.19 -3.64
C VAL A 535 36.26 18.36 -3.42
N TYR A 536 36.19 17.04 -3.63
CA TYR A 536 37.36 16.18 -3.59
C TYR A 536 38.18 16.34 -4.88
N LYS A 537 39.46 16.71 -4.73
CA LYS A 537 40.46 16.62 -5.80
C LYS A 537 41.32 15.40 -5.52
N VAL A 538 41.28 14.41 -6.41
CA VAL A 538 42.15 13.23 -6.36
C VAL A 538 43.51 13.62 -6.95
N ASP A 539 44.54 13.74 -6.11
CA ASP A 539 45.94 13.79 -6.56
C ASP A 539 46.65 12.53 -6.01
N SER A 540 47.01 11.61 -6.92
CA SER A 540 47.92 10.49 -6.60
C SER A 540 49.38 10.97 -6.70
N PRO A 541 50.26 10.57 -5.77
CA PRO A 541 51.68 10.89 -5.85
C PRO A 541 52.38 9.88 -6.77
N ASP A 542 53.25 10.37 -7.65
CA ASP A 542 54.61 9.86 -7.88
C ASP A 542 55.25 10.50 -9.12
N GLY A 543 56.50 10.98 -8.96
CA GLY A 543 57.50 10.83 -10.02
C GLY A 543 57.97 12.07 -10.81
N GLU A 544 59.06 12.66 -10.30
CA GLU A 544 60.22 13.22 -11.02
C GLU A 544 60.18 14.55 -11.81
N VAL A 545 61.22 15.34 -11.52
CA VAL A 545 61.60 16.62 -12.08
C VAL A 545 62.75 16.40 -13.07
N THR A 546 62.74 17.04 -14.25
CA THR A 546 63.93 17.76 -14.79
C THR A 546 63.56 18.74 -15.92
N PRO A 547 64.31 19.86 -16.12
CA PRO A 547 63.84 21.03 -16.88
C PRO A 547 64.69 21.38 -18.12
N THR A 548 64.04 21.80 -19.21
CA THR A 548 64.55 22.66 -20.32
C THR A 548 63.37 22.90 -21.27
N GLY A 549 63.00 24.06 -21.82
CA GLY A 549 63.45 25.44 -21.85
C GLY A 549 62.57 26.17 -22.90
N ALA A 550 62.22 27.45 -22.66
CA ALA A 550 61.76 28.54 -23.56
C ALA A 550 60.94 28.21 -24.85
N SER A 551 59.84 28.87 -25.22
CA SER A 551 59.63 30.33 -25.32
C SER A 551 58.21 30.70 -25.83
N VAL A 552 57.63 31.82 -25.32
CA VAL A 552 56.64 32.81 -25.89
C VAL A 552 55.43 32.31 -26.73
N GLY A 553 54.14 32.65 -26.55
CA GLY A 553 53.33 33.77 -25.98
C GLY A 553 52.22 34.15 -27.02
N PRO A 554 51.24 35.06 -26.80
CA PRO A 554 50.32 35.33 -25.67
C PRO A 554 48.83 35.63 -26.10
N TYR A 555 47.98 36.06 -25.14
CA TYR A 555 46.66 36.77 -25.20
C TYR A 555 45.36 35.91 -25.15
N LEU A 556 44.34 36.12 -24.30
CA LEU A 556 43.88 37.23 -23.42
C LEU A 556 43.10 36.70 -22.19
N VAL A 557 43.13 37.46 -21.08
CA VAL A 557 42.38 37.28 -19.81
C VAL A 557 41.66 38.58 -19.45
N GLY A 558 40.50 38.50 -18.79
CA GLY A 558 39.91 39.52 -17.91
C GLY A 558 38.46 39.11 -17.55
N ALA A 559 38.06 38.70 -16.35
CA ALA A 559 38.20 39.23 -14.97
C ALA A 559 37.38 40.51 -14.69
N GLY A 560 36.45 40.43 -13.72
CA GLY A 560 35.74 41.55 -13.12
C GLY A 560 34.95 41.14 -11.86
N VAL A 561 35.27 41.78 -10.73
CA VAL A 561 34.83 41.58 -9.33
C VAL A 561 34.11 42.83 -8.83
N ILE A 562 33.03 42.75 -8.04
CA ILE A 562 32.53 43.74 -7.02
C ILE A 562 31.62 42.94 -6.04
N ILE A 563 31.83 42.71 -4.73
CA ILE A 563 32.04 43.48 -3.47
C ILE A 563 30.77 44.08 -2.79
N SER A 564 30.46 43.50 -1.61
CA SER A 564 29.93 44.01 -0.31
C SER A 564 28.48 44.45 -0.04
N GLU A 565 27.84 43.68 0.86
CA GLU A 565 27.12 43.96 2.13
C GLU A 565 26.43 45.30 2.46
N LEU A 566 25.20 45.20 3.01
CA LEU A 566 24.78 45.87 4.26
C LEU A 566 23.55 45.19 4.91
N PHE A 567 23.66 44.80 6.18
CA PHE A 567 22.54 44.41 7.06
C PHE A 567 22.03 45.63 7.86
N VAL A 568 20.71 45.80 7.97
CA VAL A 568 20.06 46.48 9.11
C VAL A 568 18.73 45.77 9.41
N VAL A 569 18.60 45.25 10.64
CA VAL A 569 17.35 44.78 11.23
C VAL A 569 16.71 45.93 12.01
N VAL A 570 15.43 46.23 11.77
CA VAL A 570 14.54 46.90 12.71
C VAL A 570 13.16 46.24 12.61
N ILE A 571 12.71 45.64 13.71
CA ILE A 571 11.33 45.20 13.95
C ILE A 571 10.58 46.36 14.62
N LEU A 572 9.35 46.68 14.16
CA LEU A 572 8.10 46.83 14.94
C LEU A 572 7.04 47.73 14.22
N PHE A 573 5.88 47.10 14.00
CA PHE A 573 4.47 47.57 13.99
C PHE A 573 3.97 48.84 13.26
N SER A 574 2.81 48.60 12.60
CA SER A 574 1.64 49.47 12.39
C SER A 574 1.68 50.48 11.23
N GLY A 575 0.62 50.47 10.40
CA GLY A 575 0.27 51.62 9.56
C GLY A 575 -0.22 51.27 8.16
N LEU A 576 -1.51 50.95 8.05
CA LEU A 576 -2.33 51.02 6.84
C LEU A 576 -2.09 52.34 6.07
N PHE A 577 -1.73 52.29 4.78
CA PHE A 577 -2.12 53.32 3.80
C PHE A 577 -2.34 52.72 2.41
N LEU A 578 -3.63 52.71 2.06
CA LEU A 578 -4.22 52.53 0.75
C LEU A 578 -3.66 53.57 -0.25
N VAL A 579 -3.08 53.14 -1.37
CA VAL A 579 -3.05 53.92 -2.60
C VAL A 579 -3.46 53.03 -3.77
N ILE A 580 -4.73 53.15 -4.12
CA ILE A 580 -5.31 52.69 -5.38
C ILE A 580 -4.77 53.62 -6.49
N HIS A 581 -4.20 53.05 -7.55
CA HIS A 581 -4.05 53.76 -8.83
C HIS A 581 -4.98 53.13 -9.86
N THR A 582 -6.12 53.79 -10.06
CA THR A 582 -7.02 53.58 -11.20
C THR A 582 -6.46 54.34 -12.39
N GLN A 583 -6.14 53.64 -13.48
CA GLN A 583 -5.97 54.25 -14.79
C GLN A 583 -7.29 54.18 -15.55
N LYS A 584 -7.88 55.36 -15.71
CA LYS A 584 -9.10 55.66 -16.43
C LYS A 584 -8.72 55.95 -17.88
N ASN A 585 -9.06 55.07 -18.81
CA ASN A 585 -9.17 55.42 -20.23
C ASN A 585 -10.65 55.57 -20.58
N SER A 586 -11.04 56.79 -20.94
CA SER A 586 -12.40 57.10 -21.40
C SER A 586 -12.44 57.29 -22.91
N SER A 587 -13.51 56.72 -23.46
CA SER A 587 -14.33 57.15 -24.60
C SER A 587 -13.75 57.07 -26.01
N LYS A 588 -14.45 56.30 -26.86
CA LYS A 588 -15.63 56.83 -27.58
C LYS A 588 -16.54 55.70 -28.06
N ASP A 589 -17.83 55.89 -27.82
CA ASP A 589 -18.95 55.28 -28.52
C ASP A 589 -18.90 55.64 -30.02
N ASP A 590 -19.36 54.74 -30.88
CA ASP A 590 -20.26 55.06 -31.99
C ASP A 590 -21.02 53.79 -32.41
N ASP A 591 -22.32 53.99 -32.65
CA ASP A 591 -23.40 53.05 -32.98
C ASP A 591 -23.13 52.08 -34.15
N LEU A 592 -23.48 50.78 -33.96
CA LEU A 592 -24.46 49.99 -34.74
C LEU A 592 -24.37 48.48 -34.46
#